data_AF-B5VNU0-F1
#
_entry.id   AF-B5VNU0-F1
#
_cell.length_a   1.000
_cell.length_b   1.000
_cell.length_c   1.000
_cell.angle_alpha   90.00
_cell.angle_beta   90.00
_cell.angle_gamma   90.00
#
_symmetry.space_group_name_H-M   'P 1'
#
loop_
_entity.id
_entity.type
_entity.pdbx_description
1 polymer ?
#
loop_
_entity_poly.entity_id
_entity_poly.type
_entity_poly.pdbx_seq_one_letter_code
_entity_poly.pdbx_strand_id
1 'polypeptide(L)'
;MNTLLHLDVIRKRSKPKEAPKKSEKLPFFLQLSGEKVGDEASVREGIAHETPEEIHRRDQEAQKKLDAEEQMNKFKVTGRLGFESHFTKQLREGSQSKDYSSLLATLINFSPAAVDLEIRSLNSFEPFDEIVWFIDALTQGLKSNKNFELYETFMSLLFKAHGDVIHANNKNQDIASALQNWEDVHKKEDRLDDLVKFCMGVATFVTTA
;
A
#
# COMPACT_ATOMS: atom_id res chain seq x y z
N MET A 1 -2.12 -16.96 3.54
CA MET A 1 -0.85 -16.30 3.92
C MET A 1 0.29 -16.46 2.90
N ASN A 2 0.51 -17.65 2.31
CA ASN A 2 1.64 -17.90 1.39
C ASN A 2 1.75 -16.94 0.18
N THR A 3 0.61 -16.39 -0.26
CA THR A 3 0.53 -15.40 -1.36
C THR A 3 1.21 -14.07 -1.04
N LEU A 4 1.12 -13.57 0.20
CA LEU A 4 1.68 -12.26 0.58
C LEU A 4 3.22 -12.29 0.56
N LEU A 5 3.81 -13.34 1.12
CA LEU A 5 5.27 -13.48 1.17
C LEU A 5 5.88 -13.68 -0.23
N HIS A 6 5.16 -14.35 -1.14
CA HIS A 6 5.65 -14.73 -2.46
C HIS A 6 4.98 -13.97 -3.61
N LEU A 7 4.35 -12.82 -3.32
CA LEU A 7 3.58 -12.06 -4.30
C LEU A 7 4.43 -11.72 -5.54
N ASP A 8 5.69 -11.32 -5.33
CA ASP A 8 6.62 -11.01 -6.42
C ASP A 8 6.95 -12.21 -7.30
N VAL A 9 7.14 -13.38 -6.70
CA VAL A 9 7.44 -14.62 -7.42
C VAL A 9 6.20 -15.07 -8.22
N ILE A 10 5.02 -14.97 -7.61
CA ILE A 10 3.75 -15.28 -8.26
C ILE A 10 3.52 -14.34 -9.45
N ARG A 11 3.72 -13.03 -9.27
CA ARG A 11 3.62 -12.02 -10.35
C ARG A 11 4.62 -12.30 -11.47
N LYS A 12 5.87 -12.67 -11.16
CA LYS A 12 6.88 -13.01 -12.17
C LYS A 12 6.51 -14.25 -12.97
N ARG A 13 5.98 -15.29 -12.31
CA ARG A 13 5.54 -16.53 -12.96
C ARG A 13 4.25 -16.35 -13.78
N SER A 14 3.33 -15.49 -13.32
CA SER A 14 2.04 -15.26 -13.99
C SER A 14 2.15 -14.32 -15.19
N LYS A 15 3.29 -13.65 -15.40
CA LYS A 15 3.51 -12.82 -16.59
C LYS A 15 3.46 -13.71 -17.85
N PRO A 16 2.70 -13.31 -18.89
CA PRO A 16 2.68 -14.02 -20.17
C PRO A 16 4.10 -14.18 -20.72
N LYS A 17 4.40 -15.36 -21.30
CA LYS A 17 5.73 -15.66 -21.87
C LYS A 17 6.06 -14.77 -23.06
N GLU A 18 5.06 -14.44 -23.87
CA GLU A 18 5.17 -13.45 -24.94
C GLU A 18 4.49 -12.16 -24.49
N ALA A 19 5.19 -11.04 -24.62
CA ALA A 19 4.61 -9.75 -24.31
C ALA A 19 3.42 -9.50 -25.25
N PRO A 20 2.24 -9.10 -24.73
CA PRO A 20 1.11 -8.73 -25.58
C PRO A 20 1.53 -7.66 -26.59
N LYS A 21 1.19 -7.85 -27.87
CA LYS A 21 1.46 -6.88 -28.93
C LYS A 21 0.71 -5.58 -28.64
N LYS A 22 1.40 -4.59 -28.07
CA LYS A 22 0.84 -3.26 -27.81
C LYS A 22 0.71 -2.51 -29.13
N SER A 23 -0.40 -1.78 -29.33
CA SER A 23 -0.54 -0.86 -30.45
C SER A 23 0.38 0.35 -30.26
N GLU A 24 0.99 0.86 -31.32
CA GLU A 24 1.85 2.05 -31.27
C GLU A 24 1.09 3.34 -30.91
N LYS A 25 -0.24 3.34 -31.08
CA LYS A 25 -1.12 4.49 -30.84
C LYS A 25 -2.02 4.29 -29.63
N LEU A 26 -1.50 3.77 -28.54
CA LEU A 26 -2.24 3.71 -27.28
C LEU A 26 -2.17 5.08 -26.58
N PRO A 27 -3.32 5.66 -26.17
CA PRO A 27 -3.30 6.86 -25.34
C PRO A 27 -2.56 6.57 -24.03
N PHE A 28 -1.86 7.57 -23.49
CA PHE A 28 -1.06 7.41 -22.27
C PHE A 28 -1.93 7.05 -21.05
N PHE A 29 -3.18 7.53 -21.00
CA PHE A 29 -4.11 7.37 -19.88
C PHE A 29 -5.14 6.24 -20.07
N LEU A 30 -4.68 5.02 -20.34
CA LEU A 30 -5.56 3.84 -20.50
C LEU A 30 -6.37 3.48 -19.25
N GLN A 31 -5.81 3.76 -18.06
CA GLN A 31 -6.48 3.43 -16.80
C GLN A 31 -7.49 4.50 -16.36
N LEU A 32 -7.40 5.72 -16.91
CA LEU A 32 -8.38 6.78 -16.68
C LEU A 32 -9.52 6.76 -17.71
N SER A 33 -9.38 5.98 -18.79
CA SER A 33 -10.39 5.81 -19.84
C SER A 33 -11.34 4.64 -19.59
N GLY A 34 -11.33 4.09 -18.38
CA GLY A 34 -12.43 3.26 -17.89
C GLY A 34 -13.54 4.18 -17.39
N GLU A 35 -14.79 3.86 -17.76
CA GLU A 35 -16.04 4.63 -17.57
C GLU A 35 -16.31 5.21 -16.15
N LYS A 36 -15.46 4.94 -15.16
CA LYS A 36 -15.66 5.33 -13.75
C LYS A 36 -14.92 6.57 -13.28
N VAL A 37 -14.12 7.22 -14.11
CA VAL A 37 -13.54 8.53 -13.78
C VAL A 37 -13.64 9.51 -14.96
N GLY A 38 -14.78 10.20 -15.06
CA GLY A 38 -14.91 11.41 -15.90
C GLY A 38 -15.76 11.29 -17.18
N ASP A 39 -16.38 10.14 -17.45
CA ASP A 39 -17.03 9.88 -18.75
C ASP A 39 -18.56 10.15 -18.80
N GLU A 40 -19.15 10.86 -17.84
CA GLU A 40 -20.55 11.32 -18.00
C GLU A 40 -20.69 12.51 -18.97
N ALA A 41 -19.60 13.23 -19.27
CA ALA A 41 -19.65 14.36 -20.20
C ALA A 41 -19.41 13.95 -21.67
N SER A 42 -18.60 12.94 -21.94
CA SER A 42 -18.17 12.61 -23.31
C SER A 42 -19.19 11.76 -24.09
N VAL A 43 -20.12 11.09 -23.40
CA VAL A 43 -21.13 10.21 -24.05
C VAL A 43 -22.34 11.02 -24.55
N ARG A 44 -22.48 12.31 -24.19
CA ARG A 44 -23.63 13.13 -24.57
C ARG A 44 -23.49 13.87 -25.91
N GLU A 45 -22.31 13.89 -26.51
CA GLU A 45 -22.11 14.51 -27.82
C GLU A 45 -21.36 13.55 -28.74
N GLY A 46 -22.11 12.64 -29.35
CA GLY A 46 -21.66 12.01 -30.57
C GLY A 46 -21.56 13.07 -31.67
N ILE A 47 -20.46 13.07 -32.43
CA ILE A 47 -20.43 13.01 -33.90
C ILE A 47 -19.01 13.29 -34.43
N ALA A 48 -18.70 12.58 -35.50
CA ALA A 48 -17.50 12.65 -36.32
C ALA A 48 -17.44 13.88 -37.26
N HIS A 49 -16.20 14.27 -37.56
CA HIS A 49 -15.71 15.03 -38.72
C HIS A 49 -16.02 16.53 -38.88
N GLU A 50 -14.94 17.19 -39.33
CA GLU A 50 -14.56 18.60 -39.24
C GLU A 50 -15.17 19.51 -40.33
N THR A 51 -15.57 20.73 -39.98
CA THR A 51 -16.02 21.80 -40.91
C THR A 51 -15.54 23.19 -40.44
N PRO A 52 -15.58 24.24 -41.31
CA PRO A 52 -14.86 25.53 -41.16
C PRO A 52 -15.14 26.40 -39.92
N GLU A 53 -15.96 25.92 -38.97
CA GLU A 53 -16.16 26.49 -37.63
C GLU A 53 -14.94 26.29 -36.71
N GLU A 54 -14.02 25.40 -37.08
CA GLU A 54 -12.77 25.08 -36.35
C GLU A 54 -11.75 26.21 -36.27
N ILE A 55 -11.82 27.18 -37.18
CA ILE A 55 -10.92 28.33 -37.14
C ILE A 55 -11.38 29.31 -36.05
N HIS A 56 -12.69 29.49 -35.85
CA HIS A 56 -13.24 30.34 -34.78
C HIS A 56 -13.20 29.67 -33.39
N ARG A 57 -13.22 28.33 -33.31
CA ARG A 57 -12.95 27.59 -32.07
C ARG A 57 -11.51 27.74 -31.57
N ARG A 58 -10.53 27.90 -32.47
CA ARG A 58 -9.10 27.96 -32.12
C ARG A 58 -8.74 29.22 -31.32
N ASP A 59 -9.38 30.35 -31.63
CA ASP A 59 -9.19 31.61 -30.90
C ASP A 59 -9.92 31.62 -29.55
N GLN A 60 -11.06 30.93 -29.42
CA GLN A 60 -11.75 30.72 -28.14
C GLN A 60 -11.06 29.64 -27.26
N GLU A 61 -10.41 28.66 -27.87
CA GLU A 61 -9.60 27.64 -27.20
C GLU A 61 -8.30 28.24 -26.62
N ALA A 62 -7.73 29.28 -27.24
CA ALA A 62 -6.58 29.99 -26.66
C ALA A 62 -6.95 30.71 -25.35
N GLN A 63 -8.13 31.31 -25.29
CA GLN A 63 -8.63 31.96 -24.07
C GLN A 63 -9.00 30.94 -22.98
N LYS A 64 -9.63 29.81 -23.35
CA LYS A 64 -9.90 28.70 -22.41
C LYS A 64 -8.63 28.00 -21.91
N LYS A 65 -7.55 27.98 -22.70
CA LYS A 65 -6.25 27.45 -22.25
C LYS A 65 -5.59 28.33 -21.20
N LEU A 66 -5.71 29.65 -21.31
CA LEU A 66 -5.22 30.58 -20.29
C LEU A 66 -6.02 30.44 -18.98
N ASP A 67 -7.35 30.29 -19.07
CA ASP A 67 -8.20 30.04 -17.91
C ASP A 67 -7.96 28.65 -17.29
N ALA A 68 -7.66 27.64 -18.11
CA ALA A 68 -7.30 26.30 -17.66
C ALA A 68 -5.90 26.27 -17.01
N GLU A 69 -4.92 27.01 -17.55
CA GLU A 69 -3.60 27.18 -16.93
C GLU A 69 -3.69 27.93 -15.59
N GLU A 70 -4.59 28.91 -15.46
CA GLU A 70 -4.90 29.53 -14.16
C GLU A 70 -5.56 28.57 -13.17
N GLN A 71 -6.43 27.67 -13.64
CA GLN A 71 -7.03 26.63 -12.79
C GLN A 71 -6.04 25.52 -12.41
N MET A 72 -5.12 25.14 -13.31
CA MET A 72 -4.02 24.22 -13.03
C MET A 72 -2.97 24.83 -12.09
N ASN A 73 -2.77 26.16 -12.15
CA ASN A 73 -1.96 26.89 -11.16
C ASN A 73 -2.69 27.10 -9.82
N LYS A 74 -4.03 27.06 -9.76
CA LYS A 74 -4.79 26.93 -8.51
C LYS A 74 -4.73 25.51 -7.95
N PHE A 75 -4.52 24.52 -8.81
CA PHE A 75 -4.18 23.14 -8.45
C PHE A 75 -2.66 22.95 -8.25
N LYS A 76 -1.95 24.01 -7.84
CA LYS A 76 -0.56 23.90 -7.44
C LYS A 76 -0.47 22.89 -6.30
N VAL A 77 0.24 21.82 -6.59
CA VAL A 77 0.61 20.74 -5.68
C VAL A 77 1.51 21.33 -4.58
N THR A 78 0.88 21.95 -3.59
CA THR A 78 1.46 22.14 -2.26
C THR A 78 0.71 21.18 -1.37
N GLY A 79 1.40 20.10 -1.01
CA GLY A 79 0.85 19.00 -0.25
C GLY A 79 0.20 19.44 1.05
N ARG A 80 -0.59 18.49 1.58
CA ARG A 80 -1.35 18.45 2.84
C ARG A 80 -2.86 18.50 2.55
N LEU A 81 -3.52 17.36 2.79
CA LEU A 81 -4.97 17.13 3.00
C LEU A 81 -5.83 16.55 1.86
N GLY A 82 -5.39 16.51 0.60
CA GLY A 82 -6.22 15.95 -0.51
C GLY A 82 -5.88 14.54 -0.99
N PHE A 83 -4.71 14.02 -0.65
CA PHE A 83 -4.15 12.75 -1.20
C PHE A 83 -3.71 11.77 -0.10
N GLU A 84 -4.32 11.82 1.09
CA GLU A 84 -4.07 10.78 2.10
C GLU A 84 -4.89 9.53 1.75
N SER A 85 -4.23 8.37 1.64
CA SER A 85 -4.93 7.09 1.56
C SER A 85 -5.76 6.91 2.83
N HIS A 86 -6.88 6.21 2.72
CA HIS A 86 -7.67 5.81 3.89
C HIS A 86 -6.81 5.11 4.94
N PHE A 87 -5.81 4.35 4.50
CA PHE A 87 -4.84 3.69 5.36
C PHE A 87 -3.96 4.68 6.14
N THR A 88 -3.31 5.64 5.49
CA THR A 88 -2.42 6.60 6.16
C THR A 88 -3.20 7.55 7.08
N LYS A 89 -4.43 7.90 6.69
CA LYS A 89 -5.35 8.66 7.56
C LYS A 89 -5.66 7.90 8.85
N GLN A 90 -6.05 6.63 8.75
CA GLN A 90 -6.34 5.79 9.93
C GLN A 90 -5.10 5.53 10.79
N LEU A 91 -3.92 5.42 10.17
CA LEU A 91 -2.65 5.27 10.90
C LEU A 91 -2.34 6.52 11.73
N ARG A 92 -2.52 7.71 11.14
CA ARG A 92 -2.36 8.99 11.83
C ARG A 92 -3.36 9.16 12.99
N GLU A 93 -4.63 8.88 12.74
CA GLU A 93 -5.69 8.94 13.76
C GLU A 93 -5.43 7.95 14.90
N GLY A 94 -5.02 6.72 14.56
CA GLY A 94 -4.65 5.68 15.53
C GLY A 94 -3.44 6.07 16.38
N SER A 95 -2.48 6.80 15.82
CA SER A 95 -1.34 7.31 16.59
C SER A 95 -1.74 8.37 17.61
N GLN A 96 -2.71 9.23 17.25
CA GLN A 96 -3.25 10.25 18.16
C GLN A 96 -4.09 9.64 19.29
N SER A 97 -4.91 8.64 18.98
CA SER A 97 -5.73 7.94 19.97
C SER A 97 -4.98 6.86 20.75
N LYS A 98 -3.77 6.47 20.29
CA LYS A 98 -3.01 5.30 20.74
C LYS A 98 -3.80 3.98 20.64
N ASP A 99 -4.78 3.94 19.74
CA ASP A 99 -5.56 2.75 19.43
C ASP A 99 -5.66 2.54 17.92
N TYR A 100 -5.02 1.47 17.45
CA TYR A 100 -4.96 1.08 16.05
C TYR A 100 -6.01 0.03 15.67
N SER A 101 -7.00 -0.24 16.52
CA SER A 101 -8.03 -1.27 16.26
C SER A 101 -8.76 -1.09 14.92
N SER A 102 -9.10 0.15 14.57
CA SER A 102 -9.75 0.47 13.28
C SER A 102 -8.83 0.22 12.08
N LEU A 103 -7.54 0.58 12.21
CA LEU A 103 -6.53 0.32 11.19
C LEU A 103 -6.35 -1.18 10.98
N LEU A 104 -6.21 -1.95 12.06
CA LEU A 104 -6.04 -3.39 12.02
C LEU A 104 -7.25 -4.07 11.35
N ALA A 105 -8.48 -3.64 11.67
CA ALA A 105 -9.69 -4.15 11.02
C ALA A 105 -9.68 -3.89 9.50
N THR A 106 -9.31 -2.68 9.06
CA THR A 106 -9.15 -2.35 7.65
C THR A 106 -8.09 -3.21 6.98
N LEU A 107 -6.95 -3.40 7.65
CA LEU A 107 -5.78 -4.10 7.12
C LEU A 107 -6.06 -5.60 6.91
N ILE A 108 -6.83 -6.22 7.81
CA ILE A 108 -7.28 -7.61 7.66
C ILE A 108 -8.28 -7.75 6.49
N ASN A 109 -9.05 -6.71 6.17
CA ASN A 109 -10.01 -6.72 5.07
C ASN A 109 -9.39 -6.42 3.69
N PHE A 110 -8.15 -5.92 3.64
CA PHE A 110 -7.50 -5.57 2.39
C PHE A 110 -7.09 -6.80 1.57
N SER A 111 -7.11 -6.63 0.24
CA SER A 111 -6.56 -7.63 -0.66
C SER A 111 -5.03 -7.71 -0.50
N PRO A 112 -4.40 -8.87 -0.74
CA PRO A 112 -2.96 -9.02 -0.63
C PRO A 112 -2.14 -8.00 -1.46
N ALA A 113 -2.66 -7.61 -2.63
CA ALA A 113 -2.02 -6.61 -3.48
C ALA A 113 -2.15 -5.18 -2.93
N ALA A 114 -3.28 -4.87 -2.28
CA ALA A 114 -3.47 -3.57 -1.62
C ALA A 114 -2.56 -3.46 -0.38
N VAL A 115 -2.45 -4.51 0.42
CA VAL A 115 -1.52 -4.53 1.57
C VAL A 115 -0.07 -4.32 1.15
N ASP A 116 0.40 -5.02 0.10
CA ASP A 116 1.76 -4.85 -0.43
C ASP A 116 1.99 -3.41 -0.94
N LEU A 117 1.00 -2.82 -1.60
CA LEU A 117 1.10 -1.45 -2.09
C LEU A 117 1.19 -0.44 -0.93
N GLU A 118 0.29 -0.54 0.05
CA GLU A 118 0.22 0.37 1.20
C GLU A 118 1.49 0.29 2.06
N ILE A 119 1.96 -0.93 2.36
CA ILE A 119 3.20 -1.12 3.14
C ILE A 119 4.39 -0.55 2.37
N ARG A 120 4.49 -0.79 1.05
CA ARG A 120 5.59 -0.23 0.23
C ARG A 120 5.53 1.29 0.10
N SER A 121 4.34 1.88 0.17
CA SER A 121 4.15 3.33 0.09
C SER A 121 4.31 4.08 1.41
N LEU A 122 4.58 3.38 2.53
CA LEU A 122 4.85 4.03 3.81
C LEU A 122 6.00 5.04 3.71
N ASN A 123 5.80 6.20 4.34
CA ASN A 123 6.79 7.26 4.36
C ASN A 123 8.05 6.81 5.12
N SER A 124 9.14 6.69 4.38
CA SER A 124 10.45 6.26 4.87
C SER A 124 11.45 7.42 5.00
N PHE A 125 10.95 8.65 5.06
CA PHE A 125 11.77 9.83 5.30
C PHE A 125 11.71 10.25 6.77
N GLU A 126 12.77 10.91 7.23
CA GLU A 126 12.81 11.52 8.56
C GLU A 126 11.60 12.45 8.76
N PRO A 127 10.82 12.33 9.86
CA PRO A 127 11.12 11.67 11.15
C PRO A 127 10.75 10.17 11.29
N PHE A 128 10.38 9.46 10.23
CA PHE A 128 9.98 8.03 10.25
C PHE A 128 8.71 7.71 11.06
N ASP A 129 7.87 8.71 11.32
CA ASP A 129 6.64 8.58 12.10
C ASP A 129 5.75 7.43 11.65
N GLU A 130 5.51 7.30 10.34
CA GLU A 130 4.60 6.28 9.80
C GLU A 130 5.11 4.86 10.04
N ILE A 131 6.43 4.64 9.93
CA ILE A 131 7.03 3.33 10.22
C ILE A 131 6.87 2.99 11.70
N VAL A 132 7.16 3.96 12.58
CA VAL A 132 7.05 3.78 14.04
C VAL A 132 5.60 3.47 14.43
N TRP A 133 4.63 4.26 13.93
CA TRP A 133 3.21 4.05 14.20
C TRP A 133 2.73 2.69 13.66
N PHE A 134 3.26 2.27 12.52
CA PHE A 134 2.92 0.97 11.95
C PHE A 134 3.46 -0.20 12.79
N ILE A 135 4.69 -0.10 13.30
CA ILE A 135 5.26 -1.10 14.23
C ILE A 135 4.44 -1.15 15.53
N ASP A 136 4.06 0.00 16.07
CA ASP A 136 3.20 0.07 17.26
C ASP A 136 1.82 -0.56 17.01
N ALA A 137 1.23 -0.32 15.83
CA ALA A 137 -0.03 -0.93 15.43
C ALA A 137 0.07 -2.47 15.35
N LEU A 138 1.14 -3.00 14.74
CA LEU A 138 1.39 -4.44 14.69
C LEU A 138 1.61 -5.01 16.10
N THR A 139 2.32 -4.28 16.96
CA THR A 139 2.53 -4.67 18.37
C THR A 139 1.20 -4.74 19.13
N GLN A 140 0.28 -3.80 18.93
CA GLN A 140 -1.08 -3.88 19.48
C GLN A 140 -1.86 -5.06 18.90
N GLY A 141 -1.71 -5.31 17.60
CA GLY A 141 -2.30 -6.47 16.93
C GLY A 141 -1.85 -7.79 17.54
N LEU A 142 -0.55 -7.98 17.76
CA LEU A 142 0.02 -9.17 18.40
C LEU A 142 -0.49 -9.37 19.83
N LYS A 143 -0.58 -8.28 20.62
CA LYS A 143 -1.17 -8.32 21.98
C LYS A 143 -2.63 -8.78 22.00
N SER A 144 -3.36 -8.64 20.89
CA SER A 144 -4.76 -9.09 20.78
C SER A 144 -4.91 -10.60 20.61
N ASN A 145 -3.81 -11.35 20.38
CA ASN A 145 -3.78 -12.81 20.17
C ASN A 145 -4.72 -13.31 19.05
N LYS A 146 -5.02 -12.45 18.06
CA LYS A 146 -5.85 -12.78 16.89
C LYS A 146 -5.05 -12.56 15.63
N ASN A 147 -5.25 -13.39 14.61
CA ASN A 147 -4.60 -13.23 13.29
C ASN A 147 -3.06 -13.08 13.37
N PHE A 148 -2.40 -13.78 14.32
CA PHE A 148 -0.97 -13.63 14.59
C PHE A 148 -0.12 -13.81 13.31
N GLU A 149 -0.42 -14.84 12.51
CA GLU A 149 0.30 -15.15 11.28
C GLU A 149 0.22 -14.01 10.26
N LEU A 150 -0.89 -13.27 10.21
CA LEU A 150 -1.03 -12.10 9.34
C LEU A 150 -0.16 -10.95 9.84
N TYR A 151 -0.17 -10.65 11.14
CA TYR A 151 0.65 -9.58 11.69
C TYR A 151 2.16 -9.86 11.54
N GLU A 152 2.58 -11.10 11.75
CA GLU A 152 3.95 -11.56 11.45
C GLU A 152 4.30 -11.44 9.96
N THR A 153 3.35 -11.77 9.09
CA THR A 153 3.52 -11.59 7.63
C THR A 153 3.65 -10.11 7.26
N PHE A 154 2.90 -9.21 7.89
CA PHE A 154 3.00 -7.77 7.64
C PHE A 154 4.31 -7.20 8.16
N MET A 155 4.78 -7.65 9.33
CA MET A 155 6.11 -7.28 9.84
C MET A 155 7.22 -7.77 8.91
N SER A 156 7.12 -9.01 8.42
CA SER A 156 8.05 -9.54 7.42
C SER A 156 8.03 -8.75 6.11
N LEU A 157 6.87 -8.26 5.68
CA LEU A 157 6.74 -7.42 4.48
C LEU A 157 7.32 -6.02 4.71
N LEU A 158 7.14 -5.46 5.91
CA LEU A 158 7.76 -4.21 6.32
C LEU A 158 9.28 -4.31 6.25
N PHE A 159 9.89 -5.36 6.82
CA PHE A 159 11.34 -5.56 6.72
C PHE A 159 11.82 -5.83 5.30
N LYS A 160 11.00 -6.47 4.45
CA LYS A 160 11.36 -6.66 3.05
C LYS A 160 11.32 -5.35 2.24
N ALA A 161 10.38 -4.45 2.56
CA ALA A 161 10.20 -3.20 1.85
C ALA A 161 11.13 -2.08 2.36
N HIS A 162 11.27 -1.97 3.68
CA HIS A 162 11.90 -0.85 4.39
C HIS A 162 12.98 -1.31 5.38
N GLY A 163 13.43 -2.57 5.31
CA GLY A 163 14.47 -3.08 6.21
C GLY A 163 15.82 -2.39 6.03
N ASP A 164 16.12 -1.91 4.82
CA ASP A 164 17.31 -1.12 4.52
C ASP A 164 17.29 0.25 5.21
N VAL A 165 16.16 0.97 5.15
CA VAL A 165 16.00 2.26 5.83
C VAL A 165 15.95 2.12 7.35
N ILE A 166 15.32 1.06 7.86
CA ILE A 166 15.29 0.75 9.29
C ILE A 166 16.71 0.43 9.79
N HIS A 167 17.46 -0.38 9.02
CA HIS A 167 18.83 -0.75 9.40
C HIS A 167 19.79 0.44 9.34
N ALA A 168 19.69 1.29 8.30
CA ALA A 168 20.50 2.49 8.17
C ALA A 168 20.29 3.47 9.34
N ASN A 169 19.05 3.55 9.84
CA ASN A 169 18.65 4.47 10.92
C ASN A 169 18.44 3.78 12.27
N ASN A 170 19.06 2.61 12.48
CA ASN A 170 18.92 1.81 13.71
C ASN A 170 19.36 2.53 15.00
N LYS A 171 20.08 3.65 14.88
CA LYS A 171 20.48 4.49 16.03
C LYS A 171 19.36 5.44 16.50
N ASN A 172 18.27 5.56 15.74
CA ASN A 172 17.14 6.38 16.14
C ASN A 172 16.41 5.72 17.32
N GLN A 173 16.24 6.49 18.40
CA GLN A 173 15.64 6.02 19.65
C GLN A 173 14.18 5.58 19.46
N ASP A 174 13.43 6.25 18.58
CA ASP A 174 12.00 5.98 18.41
C ASP A 174 11.76 4.63 17.71
N ILE A 175 12.53 4.37 16.64
CA ILE A 175 12.49 3.08 15.93
C ILE A 175 12.98 1.95 16.85
N ALA A 176 14.08 2.16 17.57
CA ALA A 176 14.62 1.16 18.49
C ALA A 176 13.63 0.83 19.61
N SER A 177 12.96 1.83 20.18
CA SER A 177 11.93 1.65 21.20
C SER A 177 10.72 0.87 20.67
N ALA A 178 10.23 1.21 19.47
CA ALA A 178 9.11 0.50 18.85
C ALA A 178 9.45 -0.97 18.54
N LEU A 179 10.66 -1.23 18.00
CA LEU A 179 11.15 -2.59 17.74
C LEU A 179 11.35 -3.38 19.03
N GLN A 180 11.84 -2.76 20.10
CA GLN A 180 11.98 -3.42 21.40
C GLN A 180 10.62 -3.83 21.97
N ASN A 181 9.61 -2.95 21.88
CA ASN A 181 8.25 -3.26 22.32
C ASN A 181 7.63 -4.41 21.52
N TRP A 182 7.89 -4.45 20.21
CA TRP A 182 7.45 -5.53 19.34
C TRP A 182 8.13 -6.85 19.74
N GLU A 183 9.45 -6.85 19.91
CA GLU A 183 10.25 -8.01 20.31
C GLU A 183 9.79 -8.58 21.66
N ASP A 184 9.47 -7.73 22.63
CA ASP A 184 9.00 -8.16 23.95
C ASP A 184 7.63 -8.87 23.92
N VAL A 185 6.81 -8.55 22.91
CA VAL A 185 5.56 -9.28 22.65
C VAL A 185 5.85 -10.55 21.86
N HIS A 186 6.69 -10.47 20.83
CA HIS A 186 7.04 -11.60 19.96
C HIS A 186 7.70 -12.75 20.73
N LYS A 187 8.62 -12.48 21.66
CA LYS A 187 9.25 -13.50 22.52
C LYS A 187 8.27 -14.35 23.34
N LYS A 188 7.07 -13.85 23.61
CA LYS A 188 6.05 -14.63 24.33
C LYS A 188 5.41 -15.70 23.44
N GLU A 189 5.47 -15.49 22.13
CA GLU A 189 4.93 -16.39 21.12
C GLU A 189 5.87 -17.57 20.81
N ASP A 190 7.13 -17.55 21.29
CA ASP A 190 8.08 -18.68 21.19
C ASP A 190 7.52 -19.98 21.77
N ARG A 191 6.56 -19.88 22.70
CA ARG A 191 5.81 -21.01 23.24
C ARG A 191 5.14 -21.85 22.14
N LEU A 192 4.66 -21.22 21.07
CA LEU A 192 4.02 -21.93 19.95
C LEU A 192 5.06 -22.76 19.18
N ASP A 193 6.25 -22.20 18.96
CA ASP A 193 7.35 -22.89 18.28
C ASP A 193 7.83 -24.11 19.09
N ASP A 194 8.05 -23.94 20.39
CA ASP A 194 8.42 -25.03 21.29
C ASP A 194 7.37 -26.16 21.30
N LEU A 195 6.08 -25.78 21.32
CA LEU A 195 4.98 -26.74 21.32
C LEU A 195 4.93 -27.53 20.01
N VAL A 196 5.07 -26.85 18.87
CA VAL A 196 5.07 -27.50 17.55
C VAL A 196 6.29 -28.41 17.40
N LYS A 197 7.48 -27.95 17.79
CA LYS A 197 8.72 -28.75 17.80
C LYS A 197 8.57 -30.02 18.63
N PHE A 198 8.01 -29.91 19.84
CA PHE A 198 7.78 -31.07 20.70
C PHE A 198 6.81 -32.07 20.06
N CYS A 199 5.64 -31.60 19.61
CA CYS A 199 4.63 -32.45 18.98
C CYS A 199 5.16 -33.13 17.71
N MET A 200 5.89 -32.38 16.86
CA MET A 200 6.49 -32.94 15.64
C MET A 200 7.57 -33.97 15.97
N GLY A 201 8.43 -33.71 16.98
CA GLY A 201 9.46 -34.64 17.41
C GLY A 201 8.88 -35.96 17.93
N VAL A 202 7.88 -35.88 18.81
CA VAL A 202 7.21 -37.06 19.37
C VAL A 202 6.41 -37.81 18.29
N ALA A 203 5.66 -37.10 17.44
CA ALA A 203 4.91 -37.74 16.36
C ALA A 203 5.83 -38.46 15.37
N THR A 204 6.97 -37.86 15.01
CA THR A 204 7.97 -38.50 14.15
C THR A 204 8.55 -39.73 14.85
N PHE A 205 8.92 -39.63 16.12
CA PHE A 205 9.41 -40.78 16.88
C PHE A 205 8.40 -41.94 16.90
N VAL A 206 7.14 -41.67 17.20
CA VAL A 206 6.07 -42.70 17.28
C VAL A 206 5.73 -43.31 15.92
N THR A 207 5.88 -42.56 14.82
CA THR A 207 5.59 -43.08 13.47
C THR A 207 6.75 -43.84 12.83
N THR A 208 7.98 -43.62 13.32
CA THR A 208 9.19 -44.24 12.76
C THR A 208 9.71 -45.42 13.59
N ALA A 209 9.38 -45.47 14.89
CA ALA A 209 9.69 -46.58 15.79
C ALA A 209 8.65 -47.72 15.68
#